data_AF-A0A7K2P821-F1
#
_entry.id   AF-A0A7K2P821-F1
#
_cell.length_a   1.000
_cell.length_b   1.000
_cell.length_c   1.000
_cell.angle_alpha   90.00
_cell.angle_beta   90.00
_cell.angle_gamma   90.00
#
_symmetry.space_group_name_H-M   'P 1'
#
loop_
_entity.id
_entity.type
_entity.pdbx_description
1 polymer ?
#
loop_
_entity_poly.entity_id
_entity_poly.type
_entity_poly.pdbx_seq_one_letter_code
_entity_poly.pdbx_strand_id
1 'polypeptide(L)'
;LADGDPAKAAVVLDDALALWRGPVLADLPDRTAEAARWETRHFDALRTRHTAALDLGQAEHSLPELTALCDGHPLDEPLQALRLRALRDTGRTAEALAAYEAVRRLLADRLGTDPGRELRDLHGGLLAPADPVRPALADAPPGTRPPGTRGPAAAPVPEGFRPRGNLRARLTSFVGRDGDVERLRADLAATRLVTLLGPGGAGKTRLSQEAAEGAGDAARDGVWLAELAPVDDPADVPEAVLTAVGARETVLYRAGAEEMRAATASEGQDTAVERLVEHCGRRRMLIVLDNCEHV
;
A
#
# COMPACT_ATOMS: atom_id res chain seq x y z
N LEU A 1 -18.18 -22.45 8.66
CA LEU A 1 -17.87 -21.32 7.78
C LEU A 1 -18.85 -21.20 6.61
N ALA A 2 -19.13 -22.28 5.85
CA ALA A 2 -20.10 -22.21 4.74
C ALA A 2 -21.51 -21.74 5.17
N ASP A 3 -21.96 -22.11 6.37
CA ASP A 3 -23.25 -21.67 6.93
C ASP A 3 -23.20 -20.26 7.54
N GLY A 4 -22.08 -19.54 7.44
CA GLY A 4 -21.90 -18.21 8.05
C GLY A 4 -21.75 -18.19 9.58
N ASP A 5 -21.69 -19.36 10.23
CA ASP A 5 -21.52 -19.48 11.68
C ASP A 5 -20.06 -19.89 12.02
N PRO A 6 -19.22 -18.94 12.47
CA PRO A 6 -17.84 -19.23 12.84
C PRO A 6 -17.73 -19.93 14.21
N ALA A 7 -18.67 -19.71 15.13
CA ALA A 7 -18.66 -20.34 16.46
C ALA A 7 -18.93 -21.84 16.35
N LYS A 8 -19.98 -22.22 15.61
CA LYS A 8 -20.28 -23.62 15.30
C LYS A 8 -19.13 -24.29 14.54
N ALA A 9 -18.51 -23.56 13.61
CA ALA A 9 -17.37 -24.07 12.84
C ALA A 9 -16.18 -24.38 13.75
N ALA A 10 -15.83 -23.49 14.68
CA ALA A 10 -14.74 -23.70 15.63
C ALA A 10 -14.95 -24.97 16.45
N VAL A 11 -16.15 -25.16 17.03
CA VAL A 11 -16.47 -26.37 17.82
C VAL A 11 -16.32 -27.65 16.98
N VAL A 12 -16.93 -27.70 15.80
CA VAL A 12 -16.87 -28.89 14.93
C VAL A 12 -15.43 -29.18 14.47
N LEU A 13 -14.64 -28.14 14.21
CA LEU A 13 -13.25 -28.29 13.79
C LEU A 13 -12.34 -28.72 14.94
N ASP A 14 -12.53 -28.19 16.14
CA ASP A 14 -11.79 -28.62 17.33
C ASP A 14 -12.08 -30.10 17.64
N ASP A 15 -13.36 -30.52 17.56
CA ASP A 15 -13.75 -31.93 17.69
C ASP A 15 -13.09 -32.81 16.62
N ALA A 16 -13.10 -32.36 15.36
CA ALA A 16 -12.50 -33.10 14.24
C ALA A 16 -10.97 -33.22 14.36
N LEU A 17 -10.29 -32.14 14.76
CA LEU A 17 -8.84 -32.11 14.96
C LEU A 17 -8.43 -32.98 16.16
N ALA A 18 -9.25 -33.05 17.21
CA ALA A 18 -9.02 -33.92 18.37
C ALA A 18 -9.05 -35.42 18.02
N LEU A 19 -9.68 -35.83 16.92
CA LEU A 19 -9.67 -37.22 16.43
C LEU A 19 -8.29 -37.62 15.86
N TRP A 20 -7.44 -36.65 15.53
CA TRP A 20 -6.13 -36.87 14.97
C TRP A 20 -5.11 -37.23 16.06
N ARG A 21 -4.60 -38.48 16.02
CA ARG A 21 -3.76 -39.05 17.09
C ARG A 21 -2.32 -39.34 16.68
N GLY A 22 -1.88 -38.87 15.51
CA GLY A 22 -0.52 -39.08 15.02
C GLY A 22 -0.43 -39.16 13.49
N PRO A 23 0.69 -39.67 12.94
CA PRO A 23 0.89 -39.80 11.50
C PRO A 23 -0.18 -40.67 10.84
N VAL A 24 -0.67 -40.25 9.68
CA VAL A 24 -1.78 -40.94 9.00
C VAL A 24 -1.40 -42.35 8.59
N LEU A 25 -2.25 -43.31 8.96
CA LEU A 25 -2.15 -44.71 8.58
C LEU A 25 -0.77 -45.32 8.90
N ALA A 26 -0.10 -44.86 9.97
CA ALA A 26 1.29 -45.19 10.28
C ALA A 26 1.63 -46.70 10.20
N ASP A 27 0.67 -47.56 10.52
CA ASP A 27 0.80 -49.02 10.57
C ASP A 27 0.58 -49.75 9.23
N LEU A 28 0.25 -49.02 8.14
CA LEU A 28 -0.07 -49.61 6.84
C LEU A 28 1.08 -49.50 5.81
N PRO A 29 1.36 -50.57 5.03
CA PRO A 29 2.24 -50.48 3.86
C PRO A 29 1.58 -49.68 2.72
N ASP A 30 2.38 -49.10 1.82
CA ASP A 30 1.95 -48.34 0.62
C ASP A 30 0.95 -47.20 0.88
N ARG A 31 0.91 -46.69 2.12
CA ARG A 31 -0.02 -45.65 2.58
C ARG A 31 0.16 -44.25 1.97
N THR A 32 1.20 -44.02 1.17
CA THR A 32 1.69 -42.66 0.84
C THR A 32 0.64 -41.76 0.21
N ALA A 33 -0.11 -42.26 -0.78
CA ALA A 33 -1.13 -41.48 -1.48
C ALA A 33 -2.36 -41.18 -0.61
N GLU A 34 -2.80 -42.14 0.21
CA GLU A 34 -3.93 -41.94 1.12
C GLU A 34 -3.54 -41.07 2.31
N ALA A 35 -2.34 -41.28 2.87
CA ALA A 35 -1.78 -40.45 3.92
C ALA A 35 -1.69 -38.99 3.49
N ALA A 36 -1.14 -38.71 2.31
CA ALA A 36 -1.05 -37.34 1.77
C ALA A 36 -2.42 -36.67 1.64
N ARG A 37 -3.45 -37.39 1.14
CA ARG A 37 -4.82 -36.84 1.02
C ARG A 37 -5.40 -36.43 2.37
N TRP A 38 -5.23 -37.27 3.38
CA TRP A 38 -5.72 -36.98 4.72
C TRP A 38 -4.91 -35.89 5.40
N GLU A 39 -3.59 -35.85 5.21
CA GLU A 39 -2.71 -34.77 5.70
C GLU A 39 -3.10 -33.42 5.09
N THR A 40 -3.42 -33.37 3.79
CA THR A 40 -3.98 -32.16 3.16
C THR A 40 -5.30 -31.75 3.81
N ARG A 41 -6.23 -32.70 4.06
CA ARG A 41 -7.49 -32.39 4.74
C ARG A 41 -7.31 -31.90 6.17
N HIS A 42 -6.36 -32.48 6.89
CA HIS A 42 -6.02 -32.04 8.24
C HIS A 42 -5.47 -30.62 8.24
N PHE A 43 -4.58 -30.31 7.30
CA PHE A 43 -4.04 -28.97 7.14
C PHE A 43 -5.13 -27.95 6.74
N ASP A 44 -6.04 -28.31 5.84
CA ASP A 44 -7.20 -27.47 5.50
C ASP A 44 -8.12 -27.24 6.70
N ALA A 45 -8.33 -28.25 7.55
CA ALA A 45 -9.10 -28.13 8.78
C ALA A 45 -8.44 -27.16 9.77
N LEU A 46 -7.12 -27.24 9.97
CA LEU A 46 -6.35 -26.31 10.80
C LEU A 46 -6.50 -24.86 10.29
N ARG A 47 -6.31 -24.65 8.98
CA ARG A 47 -6.45 -23.33 8.34
C ARG A 47 -7.87 -22.76 8.52
N THR A 48 -8.88 -23.61 8.36
CA THR A 48 -10.30 -23.25 8.55
C THR A 48 -10.59 -22.89 10.01
N ARG A 49 -10.00 -23.63 10.96
CA ARG A 49 -10.17 -23.39 12.41
C ARG A 49 -9.56 -22.06 12.81
N HIS A 50 -8.36 -21.74 12.32
CA HIS A 50 -7.76 -20.43 12.54
C HIS A 50 -8.53 -19.29 11.89
N THR A 51 -9.10 -19.51 10.69
CA THR A 51 -9.99 -18.53 10.07
C THR A 51 -11.19 -18.23 10.97
N ALA A 52 -11.87 -19.28 11.47
CA ALA A 52 -12.98 -19.12 12.40
C ALA A 52 -12.58 -18.42 13.71
N ALA A 53 -11.38 -18.71 14.25
CA ALA A 53 -10.88 -18.04 15.45
C ALA A 53 -10.66 -16.53 15.23
N LEU A 54 -10.14 -16.13 14.06
CA LEU A 54 -10.00 -14.72 13.71
C LEU A 54 -11.35 -14.02 13.54
N ASP A 55 -12.32 -14.68 12.88
CA ASP A 55 -13.68 -14.15 12.73
C ASP A 55 -14.39 -13.97 14.08
N LEU A 56 -14.02 -14.76 15.10
CA LEU A 56 -14.50 -14.64 16.47
C LEU A 56 -13.73 -13.62 17.33
N GLY A 57 -12.75 -12.91 16.74
CA GLY A 57 -11.92 -11.94 17.45
C GLY A 57 -10.88 -12.55 18.39
N GLN A 58 -10.58 -13.84 18.25
CA GLN A 58 -9.62 -14.57 19.11
C GLN A 58 -8.18 -14.50 18.58
N ALA A 59 -7.83 -13.38 17.93
CA ALA A 59 -6.54 -13.22 17.25
C ALA A 59 -5.33 -13.38 18.18
N GLU A 60 -5.38 -12.84 19.40
CA GLU A 60 -4.28 -12.99 20.38
C GLU A 60 -4.00 -14.45 20.73
N HIS A 61 -5.06 -15.24 20.93
CA HIS A 61 -4.93 -16.66 21.29
C HIS A 61 -4.44 -17.51 20.11
N SER A 62 -4.83 -17.14 18.89
CA SER A 62 -4.49 -17.89 17.68
C SER A 62 -3.08 -17.58 17.13
N LEU A 63 -2.49 -16.44 17.49
CA LEU A 63 -1.26 -15.93 16.87
C LEU A 63 -0.01 -16.82 17.10
N PRO A 64 0.27 -17.35 18.30
CA PRO A 64 1.45 -18.19 18.51
C PRO A 64 1.43 -19.48 17.68
N GLU A 65 0.27 -20.14 17.64
CA GLU A 65 0.07 -21.38 16.87
C GLU A 65 0.16 -21.11 15.36
N LEU A 66 -0.47 -20.04 14.88
CA LEU A 66 -0.35 -19.59 13.49
C LEU A 66 1.10 -19.28 13.10
N THR A 67 1.88 -18.70 14.01
CA THR A 67 3.30 -18.39 13.76
C THR A 67 4.10 -19.67 13.57
N ALA A 68 3.94 -20.64 14.47
CA ALA A 68 4.62 -21.93 14.36
C ALA A 68 4.24 -22.68 13.07
N LEU A 69 2.95 -22.65 12.69
CA LEU A 69 2.48 -23.27 11.45
C LEU A 69 3.07 -22.58 10.20
N CYS A 70 3.14 -21.24 10.21
CA CYS A 70 3.74 -20.45 9.13
C CYS A 70 5.24 -20.75 8.95
N ASP A 71 5.98 -21.00 10.03
CA ASP A 71 7.40 -21.30 9.97
C ASP A 71 7.66 -22.68 9.36
N GLY A 72 6.74 -23.64 9.55
CA GLY A 72 6.76 -24.95 8.88
C GLY A 72 6.33 -24.90 7.41
N HIS A 73 5.50 -23.93 7.03
CA HIS A 73 4.96 -23.77 5.68
C HIS A 73 5.14 -22.34 5.14
N PRO A 74 6.40 -21.89 4.95
CA PRO A 74 6.68 -20.49 4.69
C PRO A 74 6.28 -20.01 3.28
N LEU A 75 6.04 -20.94 2.33
CA LEU A 75 5.56 -20.65 0.98
C LEU A 75 4.03 -20.73 0.84
N ASP A 76 3.30 -21.07 1.92
CA ASP A 76 1.83 -21.14 1.89
C ASP A 76 1.23 -19.74 2.08
N GLU A 77 0.99 -19.03 0.98
CA GLU A 77 0.48 -17.65 1.01
C GLU A 77 -0.85 -17.49 1.78
N PRO A 78 -1.87 -18.37 1.62
CA PRO A 78 -3.10 -18.31 2.43
C PRO A 78 -2.84 -18.38 3.94
N LEU A 79 -1.90 -19.21 4.37
CA LEU A 79 -1.53 -19.31 5.77
C LEU A 79 -0.79 -18.04 6.25
N GLN A 80 0.12 -17.50 5.43
CA GLN A 80 0.77 -16.23 5.73
C GLN A 80 -0.23 -15.07 5.86
N ALA A 81 -1.29 -15.07 5.06
CA ALA A 81 -2.37 -14.09 5.12
C ALA A 81 -3.11 -14.14 6.47
N LEU A 82 -3.37 -15.34 7.03
CA LEU A 82 -3.96 -15.48 8.35
C LEU A 82 -3.06 -14.92 9.46
N ARG A 83 -1.74 -15.15 9.40
CA ARG A 83 -0.79 -14.55 10.35
C ARG A 83 -0.79 -13.03 10.28
N LEU A 84 -0.81 -12.46 9.08
CA LEU A 84 -0.88 -11.00 8.87
C LEU A 84 -2.18 -10.40 9.43
N ARG A 85 -3.32 -11.07 9.21
CA ARG A 85 -4.61 -10.67 9.81
C ARG A 85 -4.56 -10.72 11.34
N ALA A 86 -4.05 -11.80 11.91
CA ALA A 86 -3.89 -11.94 13.35
C ALA A 86 -3.01 -10.83 13.96
N LEU A 87 -1.88 -10.51 13.33
CA LEU A 87 -1.00 -9.42 13.78
C LEU A 87 -1.68 -8.04 13.67
N ARG A 88 -2.45 -7.81 12.61
CA ARG A 88 -3.24 -6.59 12.45
C ARG A 88 -4.29 -6.46 13.55
N ASP A 89 -5.07 -7.50 13.76
CA ASP A 89 -6.23 -7.48 14.67
C ASP A 89 -5.79 -7.37 16.15
N THR A 90 -4.55 -7.75 16.45
CA THR A 90 -3.89 -7.55 17.76
C THR A 90 -3.15 -6.21 17.89
N GLY A 91 -3.21 -5.34 16.87
CA GLY A 91 -2.55 -4.03 16.88
C GLY A 91 -1.03 -4.08 16.68
N ARG A 92 -0.47 -5.23 16.30
CA ARG A 92 0.97 -5.46 16.07
C ARG A 92 1.37 -5.13 14.63
N THR A 93 0.99 -3.94 14.15
CA THR A 93 1.16 -3.52 12.74
C THR A 93 2.61 -3.58 12.26
N ALA A 94 3.58 -3.19 13.09
CA ALA A 94 4.99 -3.24 12.74
C ALA A 94 5.47 -4.67 12.45
N GLU A 95 5.00 -5.65 13.23
CA GLU A 95 5.33 -7.05 13.04
C GLU A 95 4.61 -7.64 11.84
N ALA A 96 3.38 -7.20 11.57
CA ALA A 96 2.67 -7.55 10.34
C ALA A 96 3.45 -7.09 9.10
N LEU A 97 3.92 -5.84 9.07
CA LEU A 97 4.72 -5.32 7.97
C LEU A 97 6.04 -6.09 7.81
N ALA A 98 6.73 -6.40 8.91
CA ALA A 98 7.95 -7.19 8.89
C ALA A 98 7.72 -8.61 8.35
N ALA A 99 6.62 -9.26 8.75
CA ALA A 99 6.23 -10.58 8.29
C ALA A 99 5.91 -10.59 6.78
N TYR A 100 5.18 -9.59 6.28
CA TYR A 100 4.91 -9.46 4.85
C TYR A 100 6.21 -9.32 4.04
N GLU A 101 7.13 -8.46 4.50
CA GLU A 101 8.41 -8.25 3.81
C GLU A 101 9.28 -9.52 3.80
N ALA A 102 9.23 -10.32 4.87
CA ALA A 102 9.92 -11.61 4.91
C ALA A 102 9.35 -12.59 3.88
N VAL A 103 8.02 -12.68 3.77
CA VAL A 103 7.34 -13.55 2.79
C VAL A 103 7.62 -13.08 1.36
N ARG A 104 7.55 -11.77 1.09
CA ARG A 104 7.87 -11.18 -0.22
C ARG A 104 9.27 -11.55 -0.68
N ARG A 105 10.27 -11.36 0.17
CA ARG A 105 11.67 -11.74 -0.13
C ARG A 105 11.80 -13.23 -0.38
N LEU A 106 11.16 -14.07 0.45
CA LEU A 106 11.22 -15.51 0.28
C LEU A 106 10.63 -15.98 -1.05
N LEU A 107 9.47 -15.45 -1.46
CA LEU A 107 8.83 -15.79 -2.73
C LEU A 107 9.68 -15.33 -3.93
N ALA A 108 10.24 -14.12 -3.86
CA ALA A 108 11.17 -13.63 -4.88
C ALA A 108 12.42 -14.51 -4.97
N ASP A 109 13.03 -14.87 -3.84
CA ASP A 109 14.27 -15.65 -3.81
C ASP A 109 14.08 -17.11 -4.24
N ARG A 110 12.95 -17.73 -3.88
CA ARG A 110 12.70 -19.17 -4.12
C ARG A 110 11.94 -19.46 -5.40
N LEU A 111 11.00 -18.60 -5.76
CA LEU A 111 10.07 -18.81 -6.87
C LEU A 111 10.22 -17.75 -7.97
N GLY A 112 10.91 -16.63 -7.71
CA GLY A 112 11.01 -15.53 -8.67
C GLY A 112 9.68 -14.80 -8.88
N THR A 113 8.74 -14.93 -7.94
CA THR A 113 7.39 -14.38 -8.04
C THR A 113 7.12 -13.34 -6.98
N ASP A 114 6.25 -12.38 -7.30
CA ASP A 114 5.69 -11.46 -6.32
C ASP A 114 4.57 -12.11 -5.48
N PRO A 115 4.25 -11.57 -4.28
CA PRO A 115 3.11 -12.02 -3.49
C PRO A 115 1.78 -11.92 -4.24
N GLY A 116 0.91 -12.89 -4.00
CA GLY A 116 -0.45 -12.95 -4.50
C GLY A 116 -1.30 -11.75 -4.07
N ARG A 117 -2.45 -11.60 -4.73
CA ARG A 117 -3.36 -10.46 -4.54
C ARG A 117 -3.82 -10.31 -3.09
N GLU A 118 -4.15 -11.40 -2.41
CA GLU A 118 -4.62 -11.38 -1.02
C GLU A 118 -3.59 -10.78 -0.04
N LEU A 119 -2.31 -11.18 -0.17
CA LEU A 119 -1.23 -10.63 0.65
C LEU A 119 -0.97 -9.15 0.34
N ARG A 120 -0.98 -8.78 -0.95
CA ARG A 120 -0.80 -7.39 -1.38
C ARG A 120 -1.94 -6.48 -0.88
N ASP A 121 -3.18 -6.95 -0.94
CA ASP A 121 -4.35 -6.22 -0.43
C ASP A 121 -4.25 -6.02 1.09
N LEU A 122 -3.84 -7.06 1.84
CA LEU A 122 -3.61 -6.97 3.29
C LEU A 122 -2.49 -5.98 3.63
N HIS A 123 -1.37 -6.01 2.90
CA HIS A 123 -0.29 -5.05 3.07
C HIS A 123 -0.74 -3.62 2.78
N GLY A 124 -1.54 -3.41 1.72
CA GLY A 124 -2.16 -2.11 1.44
C GLY A 124 -3.03 -1.62 2.60
N GLY A 125 -3.82 -2.51 3.19
CA GLY A 125 -4.63 -2.21 4.38
C GLY A 125 -3.82 -1.90 5.64
N LEU A 126 -2.65 -2.52 5.83
CA LEU A 126 -1.73 -2.22 6.94
C LEU A 126 -1.06 -0.84 6.83
N LEU A 127 -0.89 -0.33 5.60
CA LEU A 127 -0.28 0.97 5.32
C LEU A 127 -1.28 2.13 5.34
N ALA A 128 -2.58 1.85 5.22
CA ALA A 128 -3.60 2.86 5.38
C ALA A 128 -3.56 3.37 6.84
N PRO A 129 -3.64 4.70 7.08
CA PRO A 129 -3.82 5.21 8.43
C PRO A 129 -5.02 4.50 9.04
N ALA A 130 -4.83 3.87 10.20
CA ALA A 130 -5.94 3.33 10.95
C ALA A 130 -6.88 4.49 11.25
N ASP A 131 -8.01 4.55 10.55
CA ASP A 131 -9.12 5.40 10.97
C ASP A 131 -9.35 5.08 12.45
N PRO A 132 -9.36 6.08 13.35
CA PRO A 132 -9.66 5.81 14.74
C PRO A 132 -11.05 5.19 14.78
N VAL A 133 -11.08 3.89 15.06
CA VAL A 133 -12.27 3.06 15.12
C VAL A 133 -13.28 3.78 16.01
N ARG A 134 -14.32 4.35 15.39
CA ARG A 134 -15.53 4.75 16.10
C ARG A 134 -16.17 3.43 16.55
N PRO A 135 -16.31 3.17 17.86
CA PRO A 135 -17.00 1.97 18.29
C PRO A 135 -18.44 2.05 17.77
N ALA A 136 -18.81 1.06 16.98
CA ALA A 136 -20.16 0.81 16.55
C ALA A 136 -21.00 0.46 17.79
N LEU A 137 -21.81 1.42 18.24
CA LEU A 137 -22.98 1.11 19.05
C LEU A 137 -24.15 0.90 18.10
N ALA A 138 -24.69 -0.31 18.16
CA ALA A 138 -25.88 -0.74 17.46
C ALA A 138 -27.13 0.04 17.91
N ASP A 139 -28.07 0.15 16.97
CA ASP A 139 -29.51 0.37 17.07
C ASP A 139 -30.07 1.64 17.74
N ALA A 140 -30.52 2.58 16.89
CA ALA A 140 -31.70 3.41 17.12
C ALA A 140 -32.34 3.87 15.78
N PRO A 141 -33.69 3.97 15.69
CA PRO A 141 -34.43 4.10 14.42
C PRO A 141 -34.43 5.53 13.85
N PRO A 142 -34.80 5.73 12.56
CA PRO A 142 -34.71 7.03 11.90
C PRO A 142 -35.90 7.90 12.29
N GLY A 143 -35.63 8.99 13.02
CA GLY A 143 -36.68 9.92 13.41
C GLY A 143 -36.15 11.29 13.81
N THR A 144 -36.51 12.28 12.99
CA THR A 144 -36.66 13.70 13.33
C THR A 144 -35.41 14.49 13.77
N ARG A 145 -34.91 15.29 12.83
CA ARG A 145 -34.05 16.46 13.07
C ARG A 145 -34.88 17.59 13.71
N PRO A 146 -34.44 18.22 14.81
CA PRO A 146 -34.85 19.57 15.17
C PRO A 146 -33.72 20.59 14.90
N PRO A 147 -34.04 21.88 14.69
CA PRO A 147 -33.07 22.91 14.38
C PRO A 147 -32.54 23.61 15.64
N GLY A 148 -31.22 23.84 15.64
CA GLY A 148 -30.59 25.05 16.19
C GLY A 148 -30.40 25.16 17.70
N THR A 149 -29.16 24.99 18.15
CA THR A 149 -28.59 25.79 19.23
C THR A 149 -27.13 26.13 18.90
N ARG A 150 -26.85 27.43 18.83
CA ARG A 150 -25.54 28.02 18.56
C ARG A 150 -24.67 27.98 19.82
N GLY A 151 -23.39 27.63 19.64
CA GLY A 151 -22.26 28.05 20.47
C GLY A 151 -21.26 26.92 20.79
N PRO A 152 -19.94 27.19 20.96
CA PRO A 152 -19.18 28.41 20.67
C PRO A 152 -18.36 28.29 19.38
N ALA A 153 -17.95 29.43 18.83
CA ALA A 153 -17.07 29.50 17.68
C ALA A 153 -15.73 28.77 17.97
N ALA A 154 -15.49 27.66 17.27
CA ALA A 154 -14.15 27.13 17.14
C ALA A 154 -13.37 28.11 16.26
N ALA A 155 -12.22 28.56 16.80
CA ALA A 155 -11.28 29.46 16.16
C ALA A 155 -10.95 29.00 14.72
N PRO A 156 -10.62 29.92 13.80
CA PRO A 156 -10.15 29.54 12.47
C PRO A 156 -8.92 28.65 12.63
N VAL A 157 -9.06 27.39 12.21
CA VAL A 157 -7.94 26.48 12.01
C VAL A 157 -7.00 27.20 11.04
N PRO A 158 -5.70 27.37 11.33
CA PRO A 158 -4.81 27.98 10.37
C PRO A 158 -4.85 27.17 9.08
N GLU A 159 -5.31 27.79 7.99
CA GLU A 159 -5.15 27.33 6.62
C GLU A 159 -3.66 27.22 6.33
N GLY A 160 -3.05 26.09 6.67
CA GLY A 160 -1.60 26.08 6.82
C GLY A 160 -0.94 24.72 6.86
N PHE A 161 -1.57 23.66 6.35
CA PHE A 161 -0.79 22.50 5.89
C PHE A 161 -1.61 21.63 4.93
N ARG A 162 -1.82 22.12 3.70
CA ARG A 162 -1.94 21.17 2.58
C ARG A 162 -0.52 20.62 2.35
N PRO A 163 -0.29 19.29 2.34
CA PRO A 163 1.00 18.77 1.89
C PRO A 163 1.26 19.34 0.49
N ARG A 164 2.32 20.15 0.36
CA ARG A 164 2.69 20.79 -0.89
C ARG A 164 3.44 19.76 -1.73
N GLY A 165 2.72 18.85 -2.37
CA GLY A 165 3.32 17.79 -3.21
C GLY A 165 2.64 16.44 -3.09
N ASN A 166 3.07 15.49 -3.94
CA ASN A 166 2.60 14.09 -3.96
C ASN A 166 3.67 13.09 -3.48
N LEU A 167 4.80 13.60 -2.98
CA LEU A 167 5.88 12.77 -2.46
C LEU A 167 5.44 12.14 -1.14
N ARG A 168 5.39 10.80 -1.11
CA ARG A 168 4.99 10.04 0.08
C ARG A 168 6.10 10.13 1.11
N ALA A 169 5.79 10.54 2.34
CA ALA A 169 6.74 10.46 3.45
C ALA A 169 7.15 8.98 3.66
N ARG A 170 8.46 8.68 3.58
CA ARG A 170 8.95 7.30 3.69
C ARG A 170 9.47 6.99 5.10
N LEU A 171 9.12 5.80 5.60
CA LEU A 171 9.41 5.32 6.96
C LEU A 171 10.71 4.49 7.06
N THR A 172 11.50 4.42 5.99
CA THR A 172 12.78 3.68 5.96
C THR A 172 13.92 4.67 5.91
N SER A 173 14.93 4.50 6.76
CA SER A 173 16.13 5.34 6.70
C SER A 173 16.88 5.17 5.37
N PHE A 174 17.47 6.26 4.89
CA PHE A 174 18.43 6.25 3.80
C PHE A 174 19.83 6.20 4.41
N VAL A 175 20.57 5.11 4.18
CA VAL A 175 21.83 4.83 4.87
C VAL A 175 22.99 4.87 3.88
N GLY A 176 24.05 5.57 4.25
CA GLY A 176 25.35 5.49 3.58
C GLY A 176 25.52 6.33 2.32
N ARG A 177 24.65 7.33 2.11
CA ARG A 177 24.67 8.20 0.91
C ARG A 177 24.37 9.68 1.18
N ASP A 178 24.62 10.15 2.41
CA ASP A 178 24.41 11.55 2.79
C ASP A 178 25.20 12.52 1.89
N GLY A 179 26.42 12.13 1.49
CA GLY A 179 27.24 12.92 0.56
C GLY A 179 26.67 13.00 -0.85
N ASP A 180 26.00 11.95 -1.34
CA ASP A 180 25.34 11.97 -2.66
C ASP A 180 24.09 12.87 -2.63
N VAL A 181 23.33 12.81 -1.54
CA VAL A 181 22.16 13.66 -1.31
C VAL A 181 22.56 15.13 -1.23
N GLU A 182 23.63 15.43 -0.49
CA GLU A 182 24.11 16.81 -0.35
C GLU A 182 24.63 17.37 -1.67
N ARG A 183 25.37 16.55 -2.46
CA ARG A 183 25.78 16.94 -3.81
C ARG A 183 24.58 17.21 -4.72
N LEU A 184 23.59 16.33 -4.73
CA LEU A 184 22.38 16.49 -5.52
C LEU A 184 21.60 17.76 -5.12
N ARG A 185 21.51 18.07 -3.82
CA ARG A 185 20.90 19.32 -3.33
C ARG A 185 21.68 20.56 -3.76
N ALA A 186 23.00 20.52 -3.70
CA ALA A 186 23.85 21.61 -4.18
C ALA A 186 23.67 21.84 -5.70
N ASP A 187 23.62 20.76 -6.48
CA ASP A 187 23.39 20.82 -7.93
C ASP A 187 22.00 21.39 -8.26
N LEU A 188 20.97 21.00 -7.51
CA LEU A 188 19.60 21.54 -7.62
C LEU A 188 19.50 23.02 -7.22
N ALA A 189 20.39 23.50 -6.35
CA ALA A 189 20.45 24.92 -6.00
C ALA A 189 21.16 25.76 -7.09
N ALA A 190 22.10 25.16 -7.82
CA ALA A 190 22.88 25.84 -8.86
C ALA A 190 22.25 25.74 -10.27
N THR A 191 21.45 24.71 -10.53
CA THR A 191 20.93 24.39 -11.86
C THR A 191 19.44 24.10 -11.85
N ARG A 192 18.77 24.24 -13.01
CA ARG A 192 17.33 24.00 -13.14
C ARG A 192 16.96 22.56 -13.50
N LEU A 193 17.95 21.74 -13.88
CA LEU A 193 17.77 20.35 -14.29
C LEU A 193 19.00 19.56 -13.88
N VAL A 194 18.79 18.51 -13.09
CA VAL A 194 19.82 17.54 -12.71
C VAL A 194 19.35 16.17 -13.18
N THR A 195 20.22 15.44 -13.88
CA THR A 195 19.93 14.08 -14.36
C THR A 195 20.77 13.08 -13.57
N LEU A 196 20.12 12.10 -12.96
CA LEU A 196 20.80 11.03 -12.25
C LEU A 196 21.06 9.85 -13.20
N LEU A 197 22.34 9.57 -13.44
CA LEU A 197 22.78 8.47 -14.29
C LEU A 197 23.42 7.37 -13.44
N GLY A 198 23.24 6.12 -13.85
CA GLY A 198 23.81 4.97 -13.15
C GLY A 198 23.13 3.65 -13.53
N PRO A 199 23.74 2.51 -13.19
CA PRO A 199 23.21 1.20 -13.55
C PRO A 199 21.85 0.92 -12.90
N GLY A 200 21.11 -0.05 -13.46
CA GLY A 200 19.89 -0.57 -12.85
C GLY A 200 20.16 -1.03 -11.42
N GLY A 201 19.21 -0.78 -10.50
CA GLY A 201 19.36 -1.14 -9.10
C GLY A 201 20.33 -0.26 -8.27
N ALA A 202 21.01 0.73 -8.86
CA ALA A 202 21.91 1.64 -8.14
C ALA A 202 21.21 2.59 -7.14
N GLY A 203 19.88 2.52 -7.03
CA GLY A 203 19.09 3.35 -6.12
C GLY A 203 18.90 4.79 -6.59
N LYS A 204 18.94 5.07 -7.91
CA LYS A 204 18.74 6.42 -8.48
C LYS A 204 17.42 7.05 -8.05
N THR A 205 16.33 6.30 -8.18
CA THR A 205 15.00 6.66 -7.70
C THR A 205 14.96 6.93 -6.21
N ARG A 206 15.69 6.14 -5.41
CA ARG A 206 15.75 6.35 -3.96
C ARG A 206 16.52 7.61 -3.60
N LEU A 207 17.63 7.87 -4.31
CA LEU A 207 18.44 9.07 -4.13
C LEU A 207 17.71 10.34 -4.56
N SER A 208 16.98 10.33 -5.68
CA SER A 208 16.21 11.49 -6.14
C SER A 208 15.10 11.84 -5.15
N GLN A 209 14.37 10.85 -4.65
CA GLN A 209 13.30 11.08 -3.68
C GLN A 209 13.84 11.56 -2.33
N GLU A 210 14.96 11.02 -1.83
CA GLU A 210 15.58 11.47 -0.58
C GLU A 210 16.07 12.93 -0.65
N ALA A 211 16.69 13.30 -1.78
CA ALA A 211 17.10 14.69 -2.00
C ALA A 211 15.90 15.62 -2.10
N ALA A 212 14.81 15.15 -2.71
CA ALA A 212 13.58 15.91 -2.90
C ALA A 212 12.79 16.08 -1.59
N GLU A 213 12.72 15.06 -0.71
CA GLU A 213 12.11 15.17 0.63
C GLU A 213 12.80 16.23 1.49
N GLY A 214 14.13 16.37 1.38
CA GLY A 214 14.90 17.39 2.09
C GLY A 214 15.06 18.73 1.36
N ALA A 215 14.34 18.97 0.26
CA ALA A 215 14.45 20.22 -0.50
C ALA A 215 13.93 21.45 0.26
N GLY A 216 13.08 21.26 1.28
CA GLY A 216 12.63 22.30 2.21
C GLY A 216 12.12 23.57 1.52
N ASP A 217 12.60 24.74 1.95
CA ASP A 217 12.20 26.06 1.47
C ASP A 217 12.58 26.36 0.00
N ALA A 218 13.42 25.53 -0.63
CA ALA A 218 13.78 25.69 -2.04
C ALA A 218 12.60 25.35 -2.96
N ALA A 219 11.76 24.39 -2.56
CA ALA A 219 10.55 23.97 -3.24
C ALA A 219 9.30 24.47 -2.51
N ARG A 220 9.13 25.81 -2.41
CA ARG A 220 8.03 26.44 -1.67
C ARG A 220 6.64 26.00 -2.11
N ASP A 221 6.48 25.71 -3.40
CA ASP A 221 5.23 25.25 -4.01
C ASP A 221 5.16 23.72 -4.12
N GLY A 222 6.12 23.04 -3.49
CA GLY A 222 6.07 21.62 -3.26
C GLY A 222 6.95 20.76 -4.16
N VAL A 223 6.96 19.47 -3.84
CA VAL A 223 7.72 18.44 -4.54
C VAL A 223 6.78 17.44 -5.21
N TRP A 224 6.99 17.23 -6.50
CA TRP A 224 6.07 16.49 -7.36
C TRP A 224 6.81 15.38 -8.10
N LEU A 225 6.41 14.14 -7.88
CA LEU A 225 6.92 12.95 -8.55
C LEU A 225 6.00 12.58 -9.73
N ALA A 226 6.57 12.49 -10.92
CA ALA A 226 5.93 11.93 -12.10
C ALA A 226 6.64 10.62 -12.47
N GLU A 227 5.93 9.49 -12.32
CA GLU A 227 6.42 8.18 -12.70
C GLU A 227 6.13 7.95 -14.19
N LEU A 228 7.18 7.78 -15.01
CA LEU A 228 7.07 7.62 -16.45
C LEU A 228 7.11 6.15 -16.90
N ALA A 229 7.24 5.19 -15.98
CA ALA A 229 7.17 3.76 -16.28
C ALA A 229 5.91 3.30 -17.04
N PRO A 230 4.70 3.88 -16.82
CA PRO A 230 3.51 3.52 -17.59
C PRO A 230 3.32 4.33 -18.88
N VAL A 231 4.31 5.16 -19.28
CA VAL A 231 4.23 5.99 -20.49
C VAL A 231 4.97 5.28 -21.62
N ASP A 232 4.24 4.81 -22.62
CA ASP A 232 4.80 4.06 -23.75
C ASP A 232 5.22 4.95 -24.94
N ASP A 233 4.70 6.18 -25.03
CA ASP A 233 5.01 7.17 -26.09
C ASP A 233 5.60 8.45 -25.48
N PRO A 234 6.80 8.91 -25.92
CA PRO A 234 7.38 10.21 -25.54
C PRO A 234 6.43 11.40 -25.67
N ALA A 235 5.50 11.34 -26.62
CA ALA A 235 4.44 12.30 -26.82
C ALA A 235 3.58 12.56 -25.57
N ASP A 236 3.41 11.55 -24.71
CA ASP A 236 2.47 11.57 -23.59
C ASP A 236 3.10 12.04 -22.27
N VAL A 237 4.42 12.24 -22.25
CA VAL A 237 5.15 12.73 -21.06
C VAL A 237 4.58 14.05 -20.53
N PRO A 238 4.29 15.08 -21.35
CA PRO A 238 3.72 16.34 -20.84
C PRO A 238 2.39 16.14 -20.11
N GLU A 239 1.51 15.26 -20.61
CA GLU A 239 0.22 14.94 -19.99
C GLU A 239 0.38 14.12 -18.69
N ALA A 240 1.34 13.20 -18.65
CA ALA A 240 1.69 12.46 -17.45
C ALA A 240 2.19 13.41 -16.34
N VAL A 241 3.07 14.36 -16.69
CA VAL A 241 3.58 15.37 -15.75
C VAL A 241 2.46 16.31 -15.30
N LEU A 242 1.58 16.76 -16.19
CA LEU A 242 0.40 17.59 -15.83
C LEU A 242 -0.51 16.90 -14.83
N THR A 243 -0.73 15.60 -15.03
CA THR A 243 -1.52 14.77 -14.13
C THR A 243 -0.85 14.66 -12.77
N ALA A 244 0.47 14.43 -12.72
CA ALA A 244 1.23 14.31 -11.50
C ALA A 244 1.25 15.61 -10.67
N VAL A 245 1.36 16.78 -11.30
CA VAL A 245 1.36 18.08 -10.61
C VAL A 245 -0.04 18.57 -10.20
N GLY A 246 -1.08 17.74 -10.39
CA GLY A 246 -2.45 18.05 -9.97
C GLY A 246 -3.11 19.19 -10.76
N ALA A 247 -2.60 19.54 -11.95
CA ALA A 247 -3.17 20.62 -12.77
C ALA A 247 -4.60 20.33 -13.26
N ARG A 248 -5.08 19.07 -13.14
CA ARG A 248 -6.47 18.68 -13.39
C ARG A 248 -7.45 19.11 -12.29
N GLU A 249 -7.02 19.31 -11.05
CA GLU A 249 -7.93 19.74 -9.96
C GLU A 249 -8.28 21.23 -10.01
N THR A 250 -7.40 22.08 -10.57
CA THR A 250 -7.72 23.49 -10.86
C THR A 250 -8.73 23.66 -11.99
N VAL A 251 -8.98 22.61 -12.77
CA VAL A 251 -9.93 22.59 -13.88
C VAL A 251 -11.30 22.10 -13.40
N LEU A 252 -11.41 21.18 -12.45
CA LEU A 252 -12.74 20.76 -11.93
C LEU A 252 -13.50 21.87 -11.16
N TYR A 253 -12.82 22.89 -10.64
CA TYR A 253 -13.48 24.08 -10.06
C TYR A 253 -13.70 25.23 -11.06
N ARG A 254 -13.22 25.13 -12.31
CA ARG A 254 -13.39 26.18 -13.35
C ARG A 254 -14.04 25.68 -14.66
N ALA A 255 -14.04 24.39 -14.94
CA ALA A 255 -14.42 23.79 -16.21
C ALA A 255 -15.76 23.06 -16.19
N GLY A 256 -16.71 23.52 -15.38
CA GLY A 256 -18.13 23.30 -15.67
C GLY A 256 -18.60 23.97 -16.99
N ALA A 257 -17.71 24.66 -17.73
CA ALA A 257 -18.06 25.48 -18.88
C ALA A 257 -17.36 25.13 -20.22
N GLU A 258 -16.35 24.25 -20.27
CA GLU A 258 -15.54 24.08 -21.50
C GLU A 258 -15.33 22.64 -22.02
N GLU A 259 -15.82 21.61 -21.32
CA GLU A 259 -15.62 20.19 -21.70
C GLU A 259 -16.34 19.74 -22.99
N MET A 260 -17.01 20.65 -23.73
CA MET A 260 -17.67 20.31 -24.99
C MET A 260 -16.78 20.51 -26.24
N ARG A 261 -15.47 20.79 -26.15
CA ARG A 261 -14.69 21.18 -27.34
C ARG A 261 -13.38 20.50 -27.72
N ALA A 262 -12.78 19.58 -26.95
CA ALA A 262 -11.47 19.05 -27.33
C ALA A 262 -11.53 17.59 -27.82
N ALA A 263 -12.30 17.34 -28.87
CA ALA A 263 -12.23 16.12 -29.67
C ALA A 263 -11.49 16.40 -30.98
N THR A 264 -10.17 16.53 -30.94
CA THR A 264 -9.28 16.32 -32.11
C THR A 264 -7.85 16.10 -31.65
N ALA A 265 -7.36 14.88 -31.84
CA ALA A 265 -5.96 14.52 -31.64
C ALA A 265 -5.09 15.21 -32.69
N SER A 266 -4.18 16.07 -32.22
CA SER A 266 -2.91 16.54 -32.82
C SER A 266 -2.55 17.98 -32.40
N GLU A 267 -3.46 18.70 -31.71
CA GLU A 267 -3.17 20.01 -31.07
C GLU A 267 -2.87 19.89 -29.57
N GLY A 268 -2.92 18.67 -29.00
CA GLY A 268 -2.85 18.43 -27.57
C GLY A 268 -1.47 18.66 -26.94
N GLN A 269 -0.39 18.28 -27.61
CA GLN A 269 0.97 18.31 -27.02
C GLN A 269 1.47 19.73 -26.75
N ASP A 270 1.38 20.63 -27.73
CA ASP A 270 1.76 22.04 -27.56
C ASP A 270 0.93 22.67 -26.44
N THR A 271 -0.37 22.36 -26.38
CA THR A 271 -1.23 22.85 -25.29
C THR A 271 -0.88 22.27 -23.93
N ALA A 272 -0.38 21.03 -23.85
CA ALA A 272 0.03 20.40 -22.60
C ALA A 272 1.33 21.02 -22.06
N VAL A 273 2.31 21.23 -22.94
CA VAL A 273 3.57 21.92 -22.58
C VAL A 273 3.29 23.37 -22.18
N GLU A 274 2.44 24.10 -22.91
CA GLU A 274 2.03 25.47 -22.54
C GLU A 274 1.37 25.52 -21.16
N ARG A 275 0.46 24.58 -20.86
CA ARG A 275 -0.18 24.46 -19.54
C ARG A 275 0.84 24.15 -18.44
N LEU A 276 1.85 23.31 -18.71
CA LEU A 276 2.94 23.05 -17.76
C LEU A 276 3.75 24.31 -17.50
N VAL A 277 4.11 25.04 -18.56
CA VAL A 277 4.87 26.28 -18.45
C VAL A 277 4.09 27.33 -17.67
N GLU A 278 2.79 27.50 -17.93
CA GLU A 278 1.92 28.41 -17.16
C GLU A 278 1.83 27.98 -15.70
N HIS A 279 1.61 26.69 -15.44
CA HIS A 279 1.51 26.13 -14.11
C HIS A 279 2.82 26.27 -13.31
N CYS A 280 3.96 26.00 -13.93
CA CYS A 280 5.27 26.03 -13.27
C CYS A 280 5.85 27.45 -13.21
N GLY A 281 5.53 28.32 -14.17
CA GLY A 281 6.19 29.62 -14.33
C GLY A 281 6.01 30.60 -13.15
N ARG A 282 4.95 30.41 -12.35
CA ARG A 282 4.68 31.23 -11.14
C ARG A 282 5.05 30.53 -9.84
N ARG A 283 5.55 29.29 -9.90
CA ARG A 283 5.77 28.42 -8.75
C ARG A 283 7.24 28.04 -8.62
N ARG A 284 7.74 28.03 -7.39
CA ARG A 284 9.01 27.44 -7.01
C ARG A 284 8.76 26.04 -6.50
N MET A 285 8.74 25.09 -7.43
CA MET A 285 8.47 23.68 -7.17
C MET A 285 9.60 22.81 -7.72
N LEU A 286 9.76 21.62 -7.14
CA LEU A 286 10.67 20.59 -7.63
C LEU A 286 9.84 19.49 -8.29
N ILE A 287 10.17 19.15 -9.53
CA ILE A 287 9.54 18.04 -10.26
C ILE A 287 10.58 16.95 -10.44
N VAL A 288 10.27 15.75 -9.94
CA VAL A 288 11.08 14.54 -10.10
C VAL A 288 10.43 13.71 -11.20
N LEU A 289 11.14 13.53 -12.31
CA LEU A 289 10.77 12.59 -13.36
C LEU A 289 11.49 11.27 -13.08
N ASP A 290 10.74 10.20 -12.86
CA ASP A 290 11.28 8.88 -12.54
C ASP A 290 11.01 7.89 -13.68
N ASN A 291 11.92 6.93 -13.85
CA ASN A 291 11.86 5.91 -14.90
C ASN A 291 11.94 6.47 -16.35
N CYS A 292 12.62 7.60 -16.56
CA CYS A 292 12.80 8.22 -17.87
C CYS A 292 13.45 7.30 -18.93
N GLU A 293 14.13 6.23 -18.52
CA GLU A 293 14.71 5.24 -19.45
C GLU A 293 13.69 4.37 -20.19
N HIS A 294 12.41 4.41 -19.80
CA HIS A 294 11.33 3.64 -20.42
C HIS A 294 10.61 4.39 -21.54
N VAL A 295 10.94 5.67 -21.72
CA VAL A 295 10.33 6.58 -22.68
C VAL A 295 11.31 6.89 -23.82
#